data_AF-A0A6C0JRS4-F1
#
_entry.id   AF-A0A6C0JRS4-F1
#
_cell.length_a   1.000
_cell.length_b   1.000
_cell.length_c   1.000
_cell.angle_alpha   90.00
_cell.angle_beta   90.00
_cell.angle_gamma   90.00
#
_symmetry.space_group_name_H-M   'P 1'
#
loop_
_entity.id
_entity.type
_entity.pdbx_description
1 polymer ?
#
loop_
_entity_poly.entity_id
_entity_poly.type
_entity_poly.pdbx_seq_one_letter_code
_entity_poly.pdbx_strand_id
1 'polypeptide(L)' 'SCPPREDWDHIRESVMYTVLKYKFQQHDTIRKNLLDTGLRRIVVRSADSFWGKLDTTGKNMLGKLLIKLRKEMYTSE' A
#
# COMPACT_ATOMS: atom_id res chain seq x y z
N SER A 1 -19.79 -22.95 0.21
CA SER A 1 -18.69 -21.98 0.08
C SER A 1 -19.29 -20.63 -0.28
N CYS A 2 -18.86 -19.55 0.37
CA CYS A 2 -19.30 -18.20 -0.01
C CYS A 2 -18.55 -17.80 -1.30
N PRO A 3 -19.25 -17.39 -2.37
CA PRO A 3 -18.58 -16.95 -3.59
C PRO A 3 -17.75 -15.68 -3.31
N PRO A 4 -16.63 -15.49 -4.03
CA PRO A 4 -15.89 -14.24 -3.95
C PRO A 4 -16.79 -13.07 -4.36
N ARG A 5 -16.57 -11.92 -3.73
CA ARG A 5 -17.33 -10.70 -4.00
C ARG A 5 -17.11 -10.27 -5.47
N GLU A 6 -18.19 -10.06 -6.22
CA GLU A 6 -18.14 -9.84 -7.68
C GLU A 6 -17.36 -8.58 -8.09
N ASP A 7 -17.42 -7.52 -7.28
CA ASP A 7 -16.76 -6.23 -7.54
C ASP A 7 -15.30 -6.19 -7.00
N TRP A 8 -14.76 -7.30 -6.49
CA TRP A 8 -13.50 -7.31 -5.74
C TRP A 8 -12.33 -6.67 -6.51
N ASP A 9 -12.18 -6.99 -7.79
CA ASP A 9 -11.08 -6.45 -8.61
C ASP A 9 -11.14 -4.93 -8.78
N HIS A 10 -12.34 -4.33 -8.65
CA HIS A 10 -12.56 -2.89 -8.73
C HIS A 10 -12.33 -2.18 -7.40
N ILE A 11 -12.66 -2.83 -6.28
CA ILE A 11 -12.61 -2.20 -4.95
C ILE A 11 -11.35 -2.54 -4.14
N ARG A 12 -10.60 -3.59 -4.50
CA ARG A 12 -9.49 -4.09 -3.67
C ARG A 12 -8.44 -3.02 -3.35
N GLU A 13 -8.17 -2.09 -4.27
CA GLU A 13 -7.21 -1.01 -4.05
C GLU A 13 -7.70 0.00 -3.01
N SER A 14 -8.98 0.39 -3.06
CA SER A 14 -9.56 1.34 -2.11
C SER A 14 -9.72 0.71 -0.72
N VAL A 15 -10.11 -0.56 -0.66
CA VAL A 15 -10.15 -1.35 0.58
C VAL A 15 -8.76 -1.44 1.19
N MET A 16 -7.74 -1.84 0.42
CA MET A 16 -6.36 -1.91 0.89
C MET A 16 -5.86 -0.55 1.37
N TYR A 17 -6.15 0.52 0.65
CA TYR A 17 -5.76 1.87 1.04
C TYR A 17 -6.35 2.27 2.39
N THR A 18 -7.62 1.98 2.61
CA THR A 18 -8.31 2.22 3.89
C THR A 18 -7.65 1.45 5.03
N VAL A 19 -7.33 0.17 4.83
CA VAL A 19 -6.64 -0.65 5.82
C VAL A 19 -5.25 -0.10 6.14
N LEU A 20 -4.48 0.32 5.13
CA LEU A 20 -3.18 0.94 5.34
C LEU A 20 -3.31 2.22 6.16
N LYS A 21 -4.27 3.10 5.84
CA LYS A 21 -4.53 4.31 6.63
C LYS A 21 -4.70 4.00 8.11
N TYR A 22 -5.61 3.09 8.45
CA TYR A 22 -5.84 2.69 9.84
C TYR A 22 -4.59 2.08 10.47
N LYS A 23 -3.91 1.18 9.76
CA LYS A 23 -2.69 0.52 10.26
C LYS A 23 -1.61 1.53 10.64
N PHE A 24 -1.34 2.52 9.80
CA PHE A 24 -0.32 3.54 10.09
C PHE A 24 -0.79 4.61 11.08
N GLN A 25 -2.11 4.84 11.22
CA GLN A 25 -2.66 5.68 12.28
C GLN A 25 -2.55 5.02 13.66
N GLN A 26 -2.73 3.71 13.73
CA GLN A 26 -2.70 2.95 14.99
C GLN A 26 -1.28 2.70 15.51
N HIS A 27 -0.26 2.79 14.66
CA HIS A 27 1.10 2.37 15.00
C HIS A 27 2.15 3.42 14.59
N ASP A 28 2.53 4.26 15.54
CA ASP A 28 3.48 5.36 15.33
C ASP A 28 4.85 4.90 14.83
N THR A 29 5.36 3.76 15.31
CA THR A 29 6.69 3.25 14.92
C THR A 29 6.76 2.96 13.42
N ILE A 30 5.76 2.27 12.86
CA ILE A 30 5.75 1.97 11.43
C ILE A 30 5.45 3.22 10.60
N ARG A 31 4.68 4.17 11.14
CA ARG A 31 4.43 5.48 10.50
C ARG A 31 5.73 6.25 10.34
N LYS A 32 6.54 6.35 11.40
CA LYS A 32 7.88 6.95 11.34
C LYS A 32 8.76 6.24 10.32
N ASN A 33 8.82 4.91 10.35
CA ASN A 33 9.59 4.14 9.37
C ASN A 33 9.15 4.43 7.92
N LEU A 34 7.86 4.62 7.67
CA LEU A 34 7.35 4.99 6.34
C LEU A 34 7.81 6.40 5.93
N LEU A 35 7.74 7.38 6.84
CA LEU A 35 8.21 8.75 6.60
C LEU A 35 9.74 8.82 6.41
N ASP A 36 10.50 8.04 7.17
CA ASP A 36 11.96 7.98 7.10
C ASP A 36 12.48 7.44 5.77
N THR A 37 11.62 6.78 4.98
CA THR A 37 11.97 6.44 3.58
C THR A 37 12.16 7.69 2.70
N GLY A 38 11.69 8.86 3.13
CA GLY A 38 11.84 10.14 2.45
C GLY A 38 11.24 10.10 1.05
N LEU A 39 12.00 10.52 0.03
CA LEU A 39 11.57 10.49 -1.37
C LEU A 39 11.89 9.16 -2.08
N ARG A 40 12.48 8.18 -1.39
CA ARG A 40 12.88 6.92 -2.00
C ARG A 40 11.65 6.16 -2.48
N ARG A 41 11.81 5.42 -3.58
CA ARG A 41 10.77 4.55 -4.14
C ARG A 41 10.58 3.33 -3.24
N ILE A 42 9.33 2.98 -2.95
CA ILE A 42 8.95 1.78 -2.21
C ILE A 42 8.59 0.66 -3.20
N VAL A 43 9.30 -0.46 -3.11
CA VAL A 43 9.05 -1.65 -3.93
C VAL A 43 8.80 -2.82 -3.00
N VAL A 44 7.64 -3.46 -3.14
CA VAL A 44 7.26 -4.63 -2.38
C VAL A 44 7.62 -5.88 -3.18
N ARG A 45 8.50 -6.73 -2.65
CA ARG A 45 8.77 -8.04 -3.23
C ARG A 45 7.68 -9.02 -2.81
N SER A 46 6.93 -9.56 -3.77
CA SER A 46 5.87 -10.55 -3.54
C SER A 46 5.71 -11.45 -4.77
N ALA A 47 5.24 -12.68 -4.56
CA ALA A 47 4.80 -13.57 -5.64
C ALA A 47 3.49 -13.07 -6.29
N ASP A 48 2.70 -12.29 -5.57
CA ASP A 48 1.53 -11.61 -6.13
C ASP A 48 1.98 -10.44 -7.01
N SER A 49 1.85 -10.64 -8.33
CA SER A 49 2.26 -9.66 -9.34
C SER A 49 1.40 -8.40 -9.40
N PHE A 50 0.21 -8.39 -8.77
CA PHE A 50 -0.62 -7.21 -8.66
C PHE A 50 -0.13 -6.32 -7.50
N TRP A 51 -0.01 -6.89 -6.30
CA TRP A 51 0.38 -6.13 -5.11
C TRP A 51 1.87 -5.80 -5.06
N GLY A 52 2.72 -6.73 -5.48
CA GLY A 52 4.16 -6.59 -5.43
C GLY A 52 4.82 -6.69 -6.80
N LYS A 53 6.14 -6.90 -6.75
CA LYS A 53 7.01 -7.06 -7.90
C LYS A 53 8.05 -8.13 -7.59
N LEU A 54 8.17 -9.15 -8.43
CA LEU A 54 9.32 -10.04 -8.45
C LEU A 54 10.23 -9.55 -9.57
N ASP A 55 11.41 -9.05 -9.19
CA ASP A 55 12.42 -8.50 -10.09
C ASP A 55 11.91 -7.34 -10.97
N THR A 56 11.77 -7.55 -12.28
CA THR A 56 11.28 -6.55 -13.24
C THR A 56 9.79 -6.66 -13.53
N THR A 57 9.08 -7.64 -12.96
CA THR A 57 7.70 -7.98 -13.31
C THR A 57 6.73 -7.76 -12.14
N GLY A 58 5.62 -7.05 -12.40
CA GLY A 58 4.56 -6.79 -11.41
C GLY A 58 4.18 -5.31 -11.30
N LYS A 59 2.94 -5.05 -10.87
CA LYS A 59 2.35 -3.71 -10.79
C LYS A 59 2.80 -2.92 -9.56
N ASN A 60 3.34 -3.58 -8.54
CA ASN A 60 3.76 -2.98 -7.26
C ASN A 60 2.68 -2.08 -6.66
N MET A 61 1.41 -2.50 -6.70
CA MET A 61 0.31 -1.65 -6.29
C MET A 61 0.40 -1.27 -4.81
N LEU A 62 0.83 -2.20 -3.96
CA LEU A 62 1.01 -1.92 -2.53
C LEU A 62 2.07 -0.84 -2.29
N GLY A 63 3.21 -0.91 -3.00
CA GLY A 63 4.24 0.13 -2.93
C GLY A 63 3.74 1.50 -3.39
N LYS A 64 2.90 1.54 -4.44
CA LYS A 64 2.26 2.79 -4.90
C LYS A 64 1.31 3.38 -3.86
N LEU A 65 0.48 2.54 -3.23
CA LEU A 65 -0.44 2.96 -2.16
C LEU A 65 0.32 3.49 -0.94
N LEU A 66 1.44 2.86 -0.57
CA LEU A 66 2.30 3.34 0.53
C LEU A 66 2.92 4.71 0.22
N ILE A 67 3.37 4.94 -1.02
CA ILE A 67 3.88 6.24 -1.45
C ILE A 67 2.76 7.30 -1.42
N LYS A 68 1.55 6.95 -1.88
CA LYS A 68 0.38 7.85 -1.81
C LYS A 68 0.08 8.24 -0.36
N LEU A 69 0.02 7.25 0.54
CA LEU A 69 -0.23 7.48 1.96
C LEU A 69 0.84 8.38 2.59
N ARG A 70 2.12 8.10 2.31
CA ARG A 70 3.26 8.92 2.75
C ARG A 70 3.13 10.38 2.29
N LYS A 71 2.72 10.60 1.03
CA LYS A 71 2.51 11.95 0.49
C LYS A 71 1.37 12.68 1.22
N GLU A 72 0.26 12.00 1.47
CA GLU A 72 -0.86 12.58 2.23
C GLU A 72 -0.44 12.97 3.65
N MET A 73 0.41 12.18 4.30
CA MET A 73 0.95 12.49 5.63
C MET A 73 1.81 13.76 5.64
N TYR A 74 2.65 13.98 4.62
CA TYR A 74 3.46 15.20 4.51
C TYR A 74 2.67 16.49 4.22
N THR A 75 1.49 16.38 3.61
CA THR A 75 0.63 17.55 3.29
C THR A 75 -0.34 17.87 4.43
N SER A 76 -0.53 16.93 5.36
CA SER A 76 -1.46 17.08 6.50
C SER A 76 -0.77 17.61 7.76
N GLU A 77 0.53 17.89 7.69
CA GLU A 77 1.33 18.64 8.67
C GLU A 77 1.61 20.05 8.14
#